data_AF-A0A0K2VK04-F1
#
_entry.id   AF-A0A0K2VK04-F1
#
_cell.length_a   1.000
_cell.length_b   1.000
_cell.length_c   1.000
_cell.angle_alpha   90.00
_cell.angle_beta   90.00
_cell.angle_gamma   90.00
#
_symmetry.space_group_name_H-M   'P 1'
#
loop_
_entity.id
_entity.type
_entity.pdbx_description
1 polymer ?
#
loop_
_entity_poly.entity_id
_entity_poly.type
_entity_poly.pdbx_seq_one_letter_code
_entity_poly.pdbx_strand_id
1 'polypeptide(L)'
;ILVKANASFKDTFGVERKNGDQYLITLEDTSSFIPDVQEEILGTVEATTLDSRHYCTILNPYGSDGKPMLGHRKIVKGEISFFLKPGEILEDGVKEVYILGEDEGIVLKSLVKYEDKSVTPPEMRKPGDRWMIKGTMEYTPTIEVEVIDVRKAIPLHDNEGIYVRNIQTGSVRSVIGKTYMLKEDEELWEKDLSPMVQILLNKNRDVTADRGEWINPEKEKRAAKTGSTPTVVQDVDLTRVITFKVPHNAAVQVYDYKSRQSRVVYGPDLVMLEPNEEFTQLSLSGGKPKRPNLIRSLALLLGPDFCSDNVTVETADHARLELKLSYNWQFKGEKNQDNGAKLFSVPDFIGDMCKSIASKVRGAVSSVSFDNFHKNSAGIIRSAVFGDNDTNNSKGVLEFPTNNLIVTSIDIQSVEPVDQRTRDSLQKSVTLAIEITTQSQE
;
A
#
# COMPACT_ATOMS: atom_id res chain seq x y z
N ILE A 1 -8.86 54.43 25.69
CA ILE A 1 -9.22 54.05 27.08
C ILE A 1 -10.66 53.58 27.08
N LEU A 2 -10.96 52.45 27.72
CA LEU A 2 -12.30 51.93 27.89
C LEU A 2 -12.90 52.51 29.18
N VAL A 3 -14.05 53.16 29.06
CA VAL A 3 -14.74 53.84 30.15
C VAL A 3 -16.16 53.31 30.28
N LYS A 4 -16.65 53.23 31.52
CA LYS A 4 -18.01 52.82 31.85
C LYS A 4 -18.73 53.93 32.61
N ALA A 5 -19.96 54.22 32.22
CA ALA A 5 -20.84 55.14 32.94
C ALA A 5 -21.51 54.44 34.14
N ASN A 6 -21.40 55.00 35.35
CA ASN A 6 -22.05 54.49 36.56
C ASN A 6 -23.38 55.19 36.89
N ALA A 7 -23.70 56.29 36.19
CA ALA A 7 -24.98 56.98 36.25
C ALA A 7 -25.38 57.45 34.84
N SER A 8 -26.62 57.92 34.66
CA SER A 8 -27.03 58.55 33.41
C SER A 8 -26.64 60.03 33.42
N PHE A 9 -25.80 60.46 32.48
CA PHE A 9 -25.29 61.83 32.40
C PHE A 9 -24.89 62.19 30.96
N LYS A 10 -24.49 63.44 30.76
CA LYS A 10 -23.97 63.91 29.48
C LYS A 10 -22.46 64.03 29.58
N ASP A 11 -21.73 63.30 28.73
CA ASP A 11 -20.27 63.27 28.78
C ASP A 11 -19.65 64.60 28.32
N THR A 12 -18.33 64.72 28.51
CA THR A 12 -17.55 65.91 28.12
C THR A 12 -17.64 66.21 26.62
N PHE A 13 -17.99 65.21 25.80
CA PHE A 13 -18.17 65.31 24.35
C PHE A 13 -19.62 65.62 23.94
N GLY A 14 -20.52 65.78 24.92
CA GLY A 14 -21.91 66.12 24.71
C GLY A 14 -22.82 64.95 24.32
N VAL A 15 -22.37 63.71 24.48
CA VAL A 15 -23.14 62.48 24.24
C VAL A 15 -23.85 62.06 25.52
N GLU A 16 -25.15 61.75 25.42
CA GLU A 16 -25.91 61.19 26.54
C GLU A 16 -25.50 59.73 26.78
N ARG A 17 -24.96 59.45 27.97
CA ARG A 17 -24.58 58.11 28.43
C ARG A 17 -25.58 57.62 29.46
N LYS A 18 -26.01 56.37 29.36
CA LYS A 18 -26.87 55.72 30.34
C LYS A 18 -26.04 54.93 31.34
N ASN A 19 -26.60 54.70 32.52
CA ASN A 19 -25.97 53.84 33.53
C ASN A 19 -25.66 52.44 32.94
N GLY A 20 -24.40 52.03 33.02
CA GLY A 20 -23.87 50.77 32.53
C GLY A 20 -23.26 50.83 31.13
N ASP A 21 -23.44 51.93 30.39
CA ASP A 21 -22.90 52.07 29.04
C ASP A 21 -21.37 52.06 29.06
N GLN A 22 -20.77 51.25 28.19
CA GLN A 22 -19.34 51.24 27.95
C GLN A 22 -19.03 51.93 26.63
N TYR A 23 -17.99 52.76 26.61
CA TYR A 23 -17.53 53.47 25.41
C TYR A 23 -16.01 53.58 25.40
N LEU A 24 -15.48 53.74 24.20
CA LEU A 24 -14.05 53.87 23.96
C LEU A 24 -13.71 55.32 23.65
N ILE A 25 -12.74 55.86 24.37
CA ILE A 25 -12.13 57.17 24.11
C ILE A 25 -10.79 56.95 23.42
N THR A 26 -10.61 57.54 22.26
CA THR A 26 -9.40 57.44 21.42
C THR A 26 -8.63 58.76 21.42
N LEU A 27 -7.42 58.75 20.84
CA LEU A 27 -6.60 59.94 20.64
C LEU A 27 -7.26 60.99 19.74
N GLU A 28 -8.21 60.58 18.88
CA GLU A 28 -8.99 61.49 18.04
C GLU A 28 -9.98 62.32 18.85
N ASP A 29 -10.48 61.78 19.97
CA ASP A 29 -11.46 62.44 20.83
C ASP A 29 -10.78 63.44 21.78
N THR A 30 -9.72 63.01 22.49
CA THR A 30 -8.94 63.88 23.39
C THR A 30 -7.54 63.32 23.64
N SER A 31 -6.54 64.21 23.76
CA SER A 31 -5.15 63.84 24.11
C SER A 31 -4.99 63.45 25.57
N SER A 32 -5.85 63.97 26.45
CA SER A 32 -5.82 63.70 27.90
C SER A 32 -7.25 63.59 28.41
N PHE A 33 -7.57 62.45 29.01
CA PHE A 33 -8.89 62.19 29.57
C PHE A 33 -8.81 62.19 31.11
N ILE A 34 -9.64 63.01 31.74
CA ILE A 34 -9.83 63.04 33.19
C ILE A 34 -11.27 62.56 33.43
N PRO A 35 -11.46 61.41 34.11
CA PRO A 35 -12.79 60.87 34.35
C PRO A 35 -13.57 61.74 35.35
N ASP A 36 -14.86 61.93 35.09
CA ASP A 36 -15.79 62.57 36.03
C ASP A 36 -16.23 61.57 37.13
N VAL A 37 -16.88 62.05 38.20
CA VAL A 37 -17.36 61.25 39.34
C VAL A 37 -18.30 60.11 38.89
N GLN A 38 -18.95 60.26 37.75
CA GLN A 38 -19.91 59.31 37.18
C GLN A 38 -19.29 58.33 36.18
N GLU A 39 -17.98 58.42 35.93
CA GLU A 39 -17.22 57.62 34.97
C GLU A 39 -16.19 56.73 35.66
N GLU A 40 -16.09 55.48 35.22
CA GLU A 40 -15.09 54.52 35.72
C GLU A 40 -14.21 54.04 34.56
N ILE A 41 -12.90 54.16 34.72
CA ILE A 41 -11.93 53.65 33.74
C ILE A 41 -11.76 52.15 33.97
N LEU A 42 -12.16 51.34 32.99
CA LEU A 42 -12.00 49.89 33.02
C LEU A 42 -10.60 49.44 32.60
N GLY A 43 -9.96 50.18 31.69
CA GLY A 43 -8.60 49.87 31.22
C GLY A 43 -8.25 50.46 29.85
N THR A 44 -7.18 49.96 29.25
CA THR A 44 -6.73 50.33 27.91
C THR A 44 -7.05 49.21 26.92
N VAL A 45 -7.49 49.59 25.71
CA VAL A 45 -7.71 48.65 24.59
C VAL A 45 -6.60 48.91 23.59
N GLU A 46 -5.86 47.86 23.25
CA GLU A 46 -4.82 47.94 22.23
C GLU A 46 -5.46 48.00 20.83
N ALA A 47 -4.85 48.76 19.92
CA ALA A 47 -5.29 48.80 18.54
C ALA A 47 -4.98 47.46 17.87
N THR A 48 -5.99 46.86 17.25
CA THR A 48 -5.77 45.73 16.35
C THR A 48 -5.30 46.30 15.02
N THR A 49 -4.11 45.87 14.58
CA THR A 49 -3.52 46.29 13.31
C THR A 49 -3.60 45.12 12.34
N LEU A 50 -4.09 45.39 11.13
CA LEU A 50 -4.07 44.45 10.02
C LEU A 50 -3.18 45.02 8.92
N ASP A 51 -2.35 44.15 8.35
CA ASP A 51 -1.62 44.47 7.13
C ASP A 51 -2.47 44.19 5.88
N SER A 52 -1.92 44.51 4.71
CA SER A 52 -2.54 44.21 3.41
C SER A 52 -2.93 42.75 3.20
N ARG A 53 -2.25 41.79 3.86
CA ARG A 53 -2.48 40.33 3.76
C ARG A 53 -3.15 39.72 4.97
N HIS A 54 -3.72 40.54 5.85
CA HIS A 54 -4.43 40.06 7.03
C HIS A 54 -5.92 40.37 6.92
N TYR A 55 -6.74 39.51 7.53
CA TYR A 55 -8.15 39.72 7.72
C TYR A 55 -8.59 39.20 9.10
N CYS A 56 -9.71 39.72 9.59
CA CYS A 56 -10.31 39.23 10.84
C CYS A 56 -11.84 39.30 10.79
N THR A 57 -12.48 38.43 11.56
CA THR A 57 -13.94 38.42 11.73
C THR A 57 -14.30 38.97 13.10
N ILE A 58 -15.09 40.04 13.12
CA ILE A 58 -15.63 40.67 14.32
C ILE A 58 -17.04 40.14 14.57
N LEU A 59 -17.27 39.63 15.78
CA LEU A 59 -18.58 39.27 16.31
C LEU A 59 -19.22 40.49 16.98
N ASN A 60 -20.54 40.61 16.83
CA ASN A 60 -21.36 41.69 17.37
C ASN A 60 -20.94 43.10 16.93
N PRO A 61 -20.70 43.33 15.62
CA PRO A 61 -20.24 44.62 15.13
C PRO A 61 -21.23 45.73 15.46
N TYR A 62 -20.73 46.95 15.69
CA TYR A 62 -21.59 48.11 15.88
C TYR A 62 -22.31 48.50 14.58
N GLY A 63 -23.64 48.65 14.66
CA GLY A 63 -24.46 49.17 13.56
C GLY A 63 -24.42 50.69 13.44
N SER A 64 -25.15 51.25 12.45
CA SER A 64 -25.36 52.70 12.29
C SER A 64 -25.94 53.37 13.53
N ASP A 65 -26.66 52.60 14.35
CA ASP A 65 -27.41 53.06 15.50
C ASP A 65 -26.53 53.19 16.77
N GLY A 66 -25.22 52.97 16.65
CA GLY A 66 -24.26 53.10 17.75
C GLY A 66 -24.39 52.02 18.83
N LYS A 67 -25.02 50.87 18.50
CA LYS A 67 -25.19 49.72 19.40
C LYS A 67 -24.62 48.44 18.77
N PRO A 68 -24.18 47.47 19.60
CA PRO A 68 -23.68 46.19 19.11
C PRO A 68 -24.83 45.35 18.52
N MET A 69 -24.64 44.84 17.30
CA MET A 69 -25.59 43.95 16.64
C MET A 69 -25.33 42.50 17.05
N LEU A 70 -25.98 42.06 18.14
CA LEU A 70 -25.76 40.72 18.71
C LEU A 70 -26.01 39.60 17.68
N GLY A 71 -25.06 38.68 17.56
CA GLY A 71 -25.12 37.51 16.67
C GLY A 71 -24.71 37.78 15.22
N HIS A 72 -24.46 39.04 14.84
CA HIS A 72 -23.94 39.37 13.52
C HIS A 72 -22.42 39.23 13.46
N ARG A 73 -21.91 38.99 12.25
CA ARG A 73 -20.48 38.89 11.95
C ARG A 73 -20.11 39.96 10.93
N LYS A 74 -18.91 40.53 11.04
CA LYS A 74 -18.35 41.47 10.07
C LYS A 74 -16.91 41.11 9.78
N ILE A 75 -16.57 40.97 8.51
CA ILE A 75 -15.20 40.74 8.08
C ILE A 75 -14.54 42.09 7.79
N VAL A 76 -13.35 42.27 8.36
CA VAL A 76 -12.47 43.42 8.08
C VAL A 76 -11.22 42.87 7.42
N LYS A 77 -10.81 43.48 6.30
CA LYS A 77 -9.64 43.08 5.52
C LYS A 77 -8.86 44.29 5.02
N GLY A 78 -7.56 44.09 4.81
CA GLY A 78 -6.65 45.09 4.28
C GLY A 78 -5.98 45.93 5.37
N GLU A 79 -5.12 46.86 4.94
CA GLU A 79 -4.27 47.66 5.81
C GLU A 79 -5.09 48.68 6.62
N ILE A 80 -5.48 48.29 7.84
CA ILE A 80 -6.34 49.09 8.72
C ILE A 80 -5.90 48.86 10.16
N SER A 81 -5.76 49.95 10.90
CA SER A 81 -5.64 49.93 12.36
C SER A 81 -6.96 50.37 12.97
N PHE A 82 -7.55 49.54 13.82
CA PHE A 82 -8.81 49.87 14.49
C PHE A 82 -8.84 49.38 15.93
N PHE A 83 -9.72 49.98 16.73
CA PHE A 83 -10.00 49.53 18.09
C PHE A 83 -11.32 48.77 18.11
N LEU A 84 -11.35 47.62 18.77
CA LEU A 84 -12.60 46.91 19.03
C LEU A 84 -13.50 47.75 19.92
N LYS A 85 -14.75 47.95 19.51
CA LYS A 85 -15.74 48.66 20.31
C LYS A 85 -16.21 47.76 21.47
N PRO A 86 -16.76 48.35 22.56
CA PRO A 86 -17.16 47.57 23.72
C PRO A 86 -18.22 46.51 23.36
N GLY A 87 -17.91 45.23 23.59
CA GLY A 87 -18.79 44.11 23.22
C GLY A 87 -18.53 43.49 21.85
N GLU A 88 -17.65 44.09 21.04
CA GLU A 88 -17.06 43.42 19.87
C GLU A 88 -16.00 42.42 20.30
N ILE A 89 -15.98 41.26 19.65
CA ILE A 89 -15.03 40.19 19.95
C ILE A 89 -14.47 39.68 18.63
N LEU A 90 -13.17 39.44 18.55
CA LEU A 90 -12.56 38.75 17.41
C LEU A 90 -12.87 37.26 17.52
N GLU A 91 -13.49 36.67 16.49
CA GLU A 91 -13.87 35.24 16.51
C GLU A 91 -12.63 34.34 16.57
N ASP A 92 -11.69 34.54 15.64
CA ASP A 92 -10.49 33.71 15.50
C ASP A 92 -9.20 34.54 15.45
N GLY A 93 -9.21 35.73 16.05
CA GLY A 93 -8.09 36.67 15.97
C GLY A 93 -7.83 37.21 14.55
N VAL A 94 -6.57 37.61 14.30
CA VAL A 94 -6.10 38.08 12.98
C VAL A 94 -5.56 36.89 12.21
N LYS A 95 -6.08 36.67 11.00
CA LYS A 95 -5.72 35.58 10.10
C LYS A 95 -5.04 36.11 8.84
N GLU A 96 -4.15 35.31 8.27
CA GLU A 96 -3.55 35.60 6.96
C GLU A 96 -4.52 35.24 5.83
N VAL A 97 -4.52 36.07 4.79
CA VAL A 97 -5.29 35.81 3.56
C VAL A 97 -4.67 34.63 2.81
N TYR A 98 -5.51 33.80 2.18
CA TYR A 98 -5.03 32.65 1.41
C TYR A 98 -4.41 33.11 0.10
N ILE A 99 -3.12 32.85 -0.09
CA ILE A 99 -2.41 33.11 -1.34
C ILE A 99 -2.24 31.78 -2.05
N LEU A 100 -2.93 31.61 -3.17
CA LEU A 100 -2.88 30.40 -3.98
C LEU A 100 -1.88 30.57 -5.12
N GLY A 101 -1.04 29.56 -5.33
CA GLY A 101 -0.20 29.43 -6.53
C GLY A 101 -0.97 28.88 -7.75
N GLU A 102 -0.26 28.68 -8.86
CA GLU A 102 -0.83 28.07 -10.09
C GLU A 102 -1.21 26.60 -9.87
N ASP A 103 -0.40 25.88 -9.09
CA ASP A 103 -0.58 24.46 -8.75
C ASP A 103 -1.39 24.24 -7.45
N GLU A 104 -2.06 25.28 -6.97
CA GLU A 104 -2.86 25.24 -5.74
C GLU A 104 -4.32 25.58 -6.01
N GLY A 105 -5.18 25.05 -5.14
CA GLY A 105 -6.59 25.32 -5.15
C GLY A 105 -7.15 25.32 -3.74
N ILE A 106 -8.24 26.05 -3.52
CA ILE A 106 -8.93 26.10 -2.24
C ILE A 106 -10.31 25.50 -2.38
N VAL A 107 -10.64 24.57 -1.50
CA VAL A 107 -11.96 23.92 -1.44
C VAL A 107 -12.81 24.67 -0.43
N LEU A 108 -13.94 25.14 -0.90
CA LEU A 108 -14.89 25.96 -0.16
C LEU A 108 -16.18 25.20 0.06
N LYS A 109 -16.90 25.56 1.11
CA LYS A 109 -18.23 25.06 1.45
C LYS A 109 -19.17 26.19 1.76
N SER A 110 -20.35 26.15 1.17
CA SER A 110 -21.39 27.12 1.48
C SER A 110 -22.03 26.79 2.82
N LEU A 111 -22.04 27.71 3.77
CA LEU A 111 -22.82 27.59 5.02
C LEU A 111 -24.26 28.02 4.82
N VAL A 112 -24.47 29.01 3.95
CA VAL A 112 -25.78 29.60 3.63
C VAL A 112 -25.94 29.63 2.10
N LYS A 113 -27.09 30.08 1.58
CA LYS A 113 -27.21 30.38 0.16
C LYS A 113 -26.22 31.50 -0.19
N TYR A 114 -25.36 31.24 -1.16
CA TYR A 114 -24.27 32.13 -1.54
C TYR A 114 -24.23 32.30 -3.05
N GLU A 115 -24.10 33.55 -3.50
CA GLU A 115 -23.85 33.85 -4.91
C GLU A 115 -22.34 33.84 -5.14
N ASP A 116 -21.87 32.79 -5.80
CA ASP A 116 -20.46 32.60 -6.11
C ASP A 116 -20.06 33.49 -7.29
N LYS A 117 -19.35 34.58 -6.95
CA LYS A 117 -18.80 35.56 -7.91
C LYS A 117 -17.45 35.14 -8.47
N SER A 118 -16.86 34.03 -8.00
CA SER A 118 -15.58 33.54 -8.52
C SER A 118 -15.72 32.89 -9.89
N VAL A 119 -16.93 32.44 -10.24
CA VAL A 119 -17.25 31.83 -11.54
C VAL A 119 -18.00 32.84 -12.41
N THR A 120 -17.71 32.83 -13.72
CA THR A 120 -18.44 33.65 -14.70
C THR A 120 -19.17 32.71 -15.67
N PRO A 121 -20.53 32.72 -15.72
CA PRO A 121 -21.45 33.56 -14.96
C PRO A 121 -21.53 33.19 -13.46
N PRO A 122 -21.94 34.12 -12.58
CA PRO A 122 -22.12 33.85 -11.15
C PRO A 122 -23.08 32.71 -10.91
N GLU A 123 -22.73 31.81 -10.00
CA GLU A 123 -23.49 30.60 -9.71
C GLU A 123 -24.11 30.66 -8.31
N MET A 124 -25.39 30.29 -8.18
CA MET A 124 -26.07 30.24 -6.88
C MET A 124 -25.79 28.92 -6.18
N ARG A 125 -24.93 28.94 -5.15
CA ARG A 125 -24.59 27.79 -4.30
C ARG A 125 -25.63 27.60 -3.20
N LYS A 126 -26.02 26.35 -2.96
CA LYS A 126 -26.88 25.95 -1.84
C LYS A 126 -26.04 25.68 -0.58
N PRO A 127 -26.65 25.78 0.62
CA PRO A 127 -25.99 25.37 1.85
C PRO A 127 -25.48 23.92 1.75
N GLY A 128 -24.21 23.70 2.06
CA GLY A 128 -23.53 22.42 1.98
C GLY A 128 -22.80 22.16 0.66
N ASP A 129 -23.08 22.92 -0.40
CA ASP A 129 -22.40 22.75 -1.69
C ASP A 129 -20.90 23.03 -1.52
N ARG A 130 -20.09 22.17 -2.14
CA ARG A 130 -18.63 22.31 -2.19
C ARG A 130 -18.20 22.71 -3.59
N TRP A 131 -17.22 23.58 -3.68
CA TRP A 131 -16.57 23.92 -4.94
C TRP A 131 -15.10 24.23 -4.69
N MET A 132 -14.32 24.24 -5.75
CA MET A 132 -12.90 24.54 -5.67
C MET A 132 -12.57 25.71 -6.59
N ILE A 133 -11.84 26.67 -6.04
CA ILE A 133 -11.23 27.75 -6.80
C ILE A 133 -9.78 27.35 -7.07
N LYS A 134 -9.33 27.50 -8.31
CA LYS A 134 -7.99 27.09 -8.77
C LYS A 134 -7.21 28.26 -9.33
N GLY A 135 -5.89 28.19 -9.20
CA GLY A 135 -4.95 29.10 -9.84
C GLY A 135 -4.58 30.29 -8.98
N THR A 136 -3.70 31.14 -9.54
CA THR A 136 -3.06 32.22 -8.81
C THR A 136 -4.06 33.28 -8.38
N MET A 137 -4.38 33.34 -7.09
CA MET A 137 -5.30 34.33 -6.55
C MET A 137 -5.09 34.53 -5.04
N GLU A 138 -5.37 35.73 -4.58
CA GLU A 138 -5.55 36.04 -3.17
C GLU A 138 -7.04 35.86 -2.79
N TYR A 139 -7.32 34.96 -1.85
CA TYR A 139 -8.67 34.63 -1.42
C TYR A 139 -8.89 34.93 0.07
N THR A 140 -9.88 35.78 0.35
CA THR A 140 -10.40 36.00 1.70
C THR A 140 -11.78 35.37 1.82
N PRO A 141 -12.02 34.42 2.75
CA PRO A 141 -13.35 33.82 2.91
C PRO A 141 -14.38 34.87 3.33
N THR A 142 -15.62 34.73 2.85
CA THR A 142 -16.75 35.54 3.32
C THR A 142 -17.47 34.86 4.48
N ILE A 143 -18.43 35.54 5.11
CA ILE A 143 -19.13 35.03 6.31
C ILE A 143 -19.95 33.77 5.98
N GLU A 144 -20.44 33.68 4.74
CA GLU A 144 -21.29 32.61 4.25
C GLU A 144 -20.51 31.37 3.81
N VAL A 145 -19.18 31.45 3.74
CA VAL A 145 -18.32 30.44 3.14
C VAL A 145 -17.26 29.95 4.13
N GLU A 146 -17.14 28.64 4.25
CA GLU A 146 -16.12 27.98 5.05
C GLU A 146 -15.03 27.40 4.14
N VAL A 147 -13.76 27.60 4.52
CA VAL A 147 -12.62 26.95 3.86
C VAL A 147 -12.47 25.54 4.44
N ILE A 148 -12.64 24.51 3.60
CA ILE A 148 -12.47 23.11 4.04
C ILE A 148 -11.00 22.72 3.98
N ASP A 149 -10.35 22.96 2.83
CA ASP A 149 -9.01 22.44 2.57
C ASP A 149 -8.28 23.27 1.50
N VAL A 150 -6.95 23.27 1.57
CA VAL A 150 -6.08 23.83 0.55
C VAL A 150 -5.39 22.67 -0.16
N ARG A 151 -5.73 22.50 -1.44
CA ARG A 151 -5.23 21.42 -2.30
C ARG A 151 -3.99 21.87 -3.03
N LYS A 152 -3.03 20.97 -3.13
CA LYS A 152 -1.86 21.10 -3.99
C LYS A 152 -1.87 20.02 -5.06
N ALA A 153 -1.43 20.38 -6.26
CA ALA A 153 -1.25 19.40 -7.32
C ALA A 153 -0.17 18.38 -6.93
N ILE A 154 -0.48 17.10 -7.09
CA ILE A 154 0.43 15.99 -6.78
C ILE A 154 1.13 15.63 -8.10
N PRO A 155 2.46 15.83 -8.21
CA PRO A 155 3.21 15.40 -9.38
C PRO A 155 3.30 13.87 -9.39
N LEU A 156 2.92 13.25 -10.52
CA LEU A 156 2.95 11.80 -10.70
C LEU A 156 3.71 11.48 -11.98
N HIS A 157 4.73 10.64 -11.87
CA HIS A 157 5.45 10.09 -13.02
C HIS A 157 4.61 9.01 -13.71
N ASP A 158 4.93 8.64 -14.96
CA ASP A 158 4.29 7.58 -15.77
C ASP A 158 4.07 6.24 -15.04
N ASN A 159 4.96 5.89 -14.09
CA ASN A 159 4.92 4.64 -13.32
C ASN A 159 4.41 4.84 -11.89
N GLU A 160 3.87 6.02 -11.59
CA GLU A 160 3.33 6.37 -10.29
C GLU A 160 1.87 6.78 -10.42
N GLY A 161 1.12 6.56 -9.35
CA GLY A 161 -0.26 6.99 -9.29
C GLY A 161 -0.75 7.13 -7.86
N ILE A 162 -1.97 7.64 -7.73
CA ILE A 162 -2.72 7.73 -6.47
C ILE A 162 -4.09 7.11 -6.63
N TYR A 163 -4.62 6.58 -5.54
CA TYR A 163 -6.01 6.19 -5.44
C TYR A 163 -6.85 7.36 -4.96
N VAL A 164 -7.93 7.61 -5.69
CA VAL A 164 -8.84 8.72 -5.43
C VAL A 164 -10.23 8.16 -5.23
N ARG A 165 -10.86 8.55 -4.13
CA ARG A 165 -12.26 8.25 -3.83
C ARG A 165 -13.09 9.51 -3.95
N ASN A 166 -14.23 9.39 -4.63
CA ASN A 166 -15.22 10.45 -4.66
C ASN A 166 -16.14 10.33 -3.43
N ILE A 167 -16.27 11.41 -2.65
CA ILE A 167 -17.00 11.45 -1.37
C ILE A 167 -18.51 11.33 -1.61
N GLN A 168 -19.03 11.89 -2.69
CA GLN A 168 -20.48 11.87 -3.00
C GLN A 168 -20.95 10.50 -3.51
N THR A 169 -20.19 9.90 -4.42
CA THR A 169 -20.56 8.64 -5.09
C THR A 169 -19.97 7.41 -4.41
N GLY A 170 -18.95 7.58 -3.58
CA GLY A 170 -18.14 6.50 -3.01
C GLY A 170 -17.26 5.77 -4.03
N SER A 171 -17.25 6.19 -5.30
CA SER A 171 -16.48 5.53 -6.35
C SER A 171 -14.98 5.74 -6.18
N VAL A 172 -14.21 4.66 -6.30
CA VAL A 172 -12.75 4.66 -6.17
C VAL A 172 -12.13 4.37 -7.53
N ARG A 173 -11.11 5.14 -7.90
CA ARG A 173 -10.34 4.98 -9.14
C ARG A 173 -8.86 5.28 -8.90
N SER A 174 -7.99 4.75 -9.76
CA SER A 174 -6.58 5.14 -9.80
C SER A 174 -6.37 6.27 -10.81
N VAL A 175 -5.46 7.19 -10.50
CA VAL A 175 -4.95 8.21 -11.42
C VAL A 175 -3.44 8.03 -11.54
N ILE A 176 -2.95 7.80 -12.75
CA ILE A 176 -1.57 7.37 -13.04
C ILE A 176 -0.96 8.29 -14.10
N GLY A 177 0.34 8.56 -14.00
CA GLY A 177 1.14 9.12 -15.09
C GLY A 177 0.90 10.58 -15.45
N LYS A 178 0.21 11.34 -14.59
CA LYS A 178 -0.04 12.76 -14.81
C LYS A 178 -0.16 13.50 -13.49
N THR A 179 0.38 14.72 -13.44
CA THR A 179 0.15 15.63 -12.32
C THR A 179 -1.36 15.78 -12.10
N TYR A 180 -1.81 15.52 -10.88
CA TYR A 180 -3.22 15.51 -10.55
C TYR A 180 -3.49 16.31 -9.28
N MET A 181 -4.45 17.22 -9.38
CA MET A 181 -5.01 17.92 -8.22
C MET A 181 -6.38 17.30 -7.92
N LEU A 182 -6.59 16.90 -6.67
CA LEU A 182 -7.85 16.37 -6.20
C LEU A 182 -8.97 17.39 -6.42
N LYS A 183 -10.13 16.90 -6.87
CA LYS A 183 -11.33 17.73 -6.99
C LYS A 183 -11.95 18.06 -5.63
N GLU A 184 -12.95 18.93 -5.65
CA GLU A 184 -13.74 19.39 -4.50
C GLU A 184 -14.39 18.23 -3.71
N ASP A 185 -14.82 17.18 -4.41
CA ASP A 185 -15.48 16.01 -3.84
C ASP A 185 -14.57 14.76 -3.86
N GLU A 186 -13.27 14.93 -4.00
CA GLU A 186 -12.32 13.83 -4.05
C GLU A 186 -11.41 13.82 -2.81
N GLU A 187 -11.11 12.64 -2.30
CA GLU A 187 -10.14 12.39 -1.23
C GLU A 187 -9.14 11.30 -1.67
N LEU A 188 -7.96 11.30 -1.06
CA LEU A 188 -7.04 10.17 -1.20
C LEU A 188 -7.63 8.95 -0.50
N TRP A 189 -7.52 7.80 -1.16
CA TRP A 189 -8.04 6.55 -0.62
C TRP A 189 -6.91 5.59 -0.33
N GLU A 190 -6.89 5.04 0.87
CA GLU A 190 -5.91 4.01 1.25
C GLU A 190 -6.41 2.63 0.81
N LYS A 191 -5.58 1.94 0.02
CA LYS A 191 -5.88 0.57 -0.38
C LYS A 191 -5.55 -0.40 0.75
N ASP A 192 -6.56 -1.17 1.16
CA ASP A 192 -6.34 -2.29 2.07
C ASP A 192 -5.56 -3.40 1.37
N LEU A 193 -4.55 -3.92 2.06
CA LEU A 193 -3.66 -4.97 1.59
C LEU A 193 -3.37 -5.93 2.73
N SER A 194 -3.39 -7.24 2.43
CA SER A 194 -2.96 -8.25 3.39
C SER A 194 -1.53 -7.96 3.88
N PRO A 195 -1.25 -8.08 5.20
CA PRO A 195 0.08 -7.84 5.75
C PRO A 195 1.18 -8.67 5.07
N MET A 196 0.84 -9.89 4.63
CA MET A 196 1.77 -10.76 3.92
C MET A 196 2.16 -10.18 2.54
N VAL A 197 1.20 -9.58 1.84
CA VAL A 197 1.45 -8.93 0.54
C VAL A 197 2.30 -7.68 0.75
N GLN A 198 2.04 -6.90 1.79
CA GLN A 198 2.87 -5.74 2.12
C GLN A 198 4.34 -6.13 2.36
N ILE A 199 4.58 -7.22 3.11
CA ILE A 199 5.93 -7.77 3.33
C ILE A 199 6.56 -8.21 2.00
N LEU A 200 5.80 -8.86 1.13
CA LEU A 200 6.28 -9.34 -0.18
C LEU A 200 6.53 -8.21 -1.19
N LEU A 201 5.93 -7.04 -1.00
CA LEU A 201 6.09 -5.86 -1.85
C LEU A 201 7.32 -5.01 -1.48
N ASN A 202 8.00 -5.31 -0.36
CA ASN A 202 9.14 -4.52 0.10
C ASN A 202 10.23 -4.40 -1.00
N LYS A 203 10.53 -3.14 -1.35
CA LYS A 203 11.21 -2.70 -2.59
C LYS A 203 12.63 -3.22 -2.81
N ASN A 204 13.25 -3.85 -1.82
CA ASN A 204 14.66 -4.25 -1.87
C ASN A 204 14.89 -5.70 -2.27
N ARG A 205 13.84 -6.43 -2.67
CA ARG A 205 13.97 -7.85 -2.99
C ARG A 205 13.93 -8.11 -4.48
N ASP A 206 15.04 -8.58 -5.03
CA ASP A 206 15.06 -9.12 -6.38
C ASP A 206 14.69 -10.61 -6.26
N VAL A 207 13.48 -10.96 -6.71
CA VAL A 207 12.99 -12.35 -6.72
C VAL A 207 13.97 -13.30 -7.41
N THR A 208 14.79 -12.80 -8.34
CA THR A 208 15.78 -13.61 -9.07
C THR A 208 17.13 -13.72 -8.37
N ALA A 209 17.56 -12.71 -7.61
CA ALA A 209 18.83 -12.74 -6.87
C ALA A 209 18.66 -13.34 -5.45
N ASP A 210 17.52 -13.09 -4.81
CA ASP A 210 17.22 -13.47 -3.42
C ASP A 210 16.48 -14.82 -3.32
N ARG A 211 16.66 -15.71 -4.31
CA ARG A 211 15.99 -17.04 -4.38
C ARG A 211 16.22 -17.90 -3.14
N GLY A 212 17.34 -17.71 -2.45
CA GLY A 212 17.70 -18.43 -1.22
C GLY A 212 17.00 -17.90 0.03
N GLU A 213 16.46 -16.69 -0.04
CA GLU A 213 15.71 -16.10 1.05
C GLU A 213 14.20 -16.19 0.76
N TRP A 214 13.59 -17.35 0.99
CA TRP A 214 12.13 -17.38 1.01
C TRP A 214 11.62 -16.78 2.33
N ILE A 215 10.54 -15.99 2.27
CA ILE A 215 9.78 -15.60 3.46
C ILE A 215 9.17 -16.87 4.04
N ASN A 216 9.68 -17.31 5.18
CA ASN A 216 9.08 -18.38 5.96
C ASN A 216 8.11 -17.74 6.97
N PRO A 217 6.79 -17.97 6.84
CA PRO A 217 5.78 -17.39 7.74
C PRO A 217 6.00 -17.75 9.21
N GLU A 218 6.59 -18.92 9.49
CA GLU A 218 6.90 -19.34 10.86
C GLU A 218 8.10 -18.60 11.43
N LYS A 219 9.10 -18.28 10.60
CA LYS A 219 10.24 -17.47 11.04
C LYS A 219 9.81 -16.03 11.31
N GLU A 220 8.96 -15.46 10.46
CA GLU A 220 8.41 -14.10 10.68
C GLU A 220 7.50 -14.03 11.91
N LYS A 221 6.61 -15.03 12.11
CA LYS A 221 5.80 -15.12 13.33
C LYS A 221 6.64 -15.27 14.60
N ARG A 222 7.80 -15.94 14.52
CA ARG A 222 8.76 -16.05 15.64
C ARG A 222 9.52 -14.74 15.85
N ALA A 223 9.96 -14.07 14.79
CA ALA A 223 10.61 -12.76 14.87
C ALA A 223 9.69 -11.71 15.52
N ALA A 224 8.41 -11.67 15.12
CA ALA A 224 7.40 -10.80 15.70
C ALA A 224 7.16 -11.04 17.21
N LYS A 225 7.36 -12.27 17.71
CA LYS A 225 7.23 -12.62 19.15
C LYS A 225 8.46 -12.29 19.98
N THR A 226 9.64 -12.15 19.36
CA THR A 226 10.92 -12.00 20.08
C THR A 226 11.32 -10.54 20.27
N GLY A 227 10.44 -9.59 19.92
CA GLY A 227 10.69 -8.15 20.08
C GLY A 227 11.76 -7.58 19.13
N SER A 228 12.40 -8.41 18.30
CA SER A 228 13.09 -7.94 17.10
C SER A 228 12.01 -7.37 16.19
N THR A 229 12.02 -6.05 16.02
CA THR A 229 11.16 -5.33 15.08
C THR A 229 11.05 -6.16 13.78
N PRO A 230 9.85 -6.54 13.33
CA PRO A 230 9.71 -7.13 12.01
C PRO A 230 10.42 -6.19 11.06
N THR A 231 11.35 -6.71 10.26
CA THR A 231 12.16 -5.97 9.29
C THR A 231 11.30 -4.88 8.69
N VAL A 232 11.61 -3.64 9.10
CA VAL A 232 10.78 -2.44 9.02
C VAL A 232 9.88 -2.52 7.81
N VAL A 233 8.57 -2.73 8.03
CA VAL A 233 7.56 -2.35 7.04
C VAL A 233 7.79 -0.84 6.93
N GLN A 234 8.57 -0.42 5.93
CA GLN A 234 8.63 0.99 5.58
C GLN A 234 7.18 1.44 5.46
N ASP A 235 6.83 2.62 5.99
CA ASP A 235 5.51 3.22 5.79
C ASP A 235 5.23 3.27 4.29
N VAL A 236 4.61 2.21 3.77
CA VAL A 236 4.18 2.14 2.38
C VAL A 236 2.97 3.02 2.36
N ASP A 237 3.09 4.18 1.72
CA ASP A 237 1.97 5.07 1.48
C ASP A 237 0.90 4.34 0.67
N LEU A 238 -0.13 3.83 1.36
CA LEU A 238 -1.23 3.04 0.79
C LEU A 238 -2.18 3.89 -0.05
N THR A 239 -2.02 5.22 -0.03
CA THR A 239 -2.74 6.13 -0.94
C THR A 239 -2.16 6.13 -2.35
N ARG A 240 -0.90 5.70 -2.49
CA ARG A 240 -0.26 5.56 -3.80
C ARG A 240 -0.62 4.24 -4.44
N VAL A 241 -0.70 4.26 -5.77
CA VAL A 241 -0.93 3.07 -6.57
C VAL A 241 0.18 2.07 -6.31
N ILE A 242 -0.21 0.88 -5.88
CA ILE A 242 0.74 -0.18 -5.54
C ILE A 242 1.30 -0.72 -6.85
N THR A 243 2.62 -0.67 -6.95
CA THR A 243 3.36 -1.12 -8.13
C THR A 243 4.23 -2.33 -7.78
N PHE A 244 4.28 -3.31 -8.67
CA PHE A 244 5.17 -4.47 -8.54
C PHE A 244 5.89 -4.71 -9.86
N LYS A 245 7.23 -4.67 -9.84
CA LYS A 245 8.05 -4.97 -11.02
C LYS A 245 8.15 -6.48 -11.17
N VAL A 246 7.56 -7.03 -12.23
CA VAL A 246 7.61 -8.47 -12.47
C VAL A 246 9.03 -8.84 -12.90
N PRO A 247 9.69 -9.79 -12.21
CA PRO A 247 11.03 -10.20 -12.57
C PRO A 247 11.08 -10.81 -13.97
N HIS A 248 12.26 -10.81 -14.60
CA HIS A 248 12.46 -11.50 -15.86
C HIS A 248 12.07 -12.97 -15.73
N ASN A 249 11.38 -13.48 -16.75
CA ASN A 249 10.96 -14.87 -16.82
C ASN A 249 10.06 -15.31 -15.64
N ALA A 250 9.27 -14.36 -15.13
CA ALA A 250 8.24 -14.61 -14.15
C ALA A 250 6.88 -14.14 -14.66
N ALA A 251 5.82 -14.60 -14.01
CA ALA A 251 4.46 -14.16 -14.22
C ALA A 251 3.81 -13.81 -12.88
N VAL A 252 2.93 -12.82 -12.87
CA VAL A 252 2.12 -12.44 -11.72
C VAL A 252 0.66 -12.47 -12.13
N GLN A 253 -0.19 -13.05 -11.28
CA GLN A 253 -1.63 -13.02 -11.47
C GLN A 253 -2.25 -11.94 -10.60
N VAL A 254 -3.09 -11.12 -11.22
CA VAL A 254 -3.89 -10.09 -10.57
C VAL A 254 -5.36 -10.46 -10.74
N TYR A 255 -6.11 -10.41 -9.65
CA TYR A 255 -7.53 -10.69 -9.63
C TYR A 255 -8.31 -9.40 -9.38
N ASP A 256 -9.22 -9.04 -10.28
CA ASP A 256 -10.14 -7.93 -10.08
C ASP A 256 -11.46 -8.43 -9.47
N TYR A 257 -11.77 -7.98 -8.26
CA TYR A 257 -12.99 -8.33 -7.55
C TYR A 257 -14.25 -7.73 -8.17
N LYS A 258 -14.13 -6.61 -8.89
CA LYS A 258 -15.27 -5.94 -9.51
C LYS A 258 -15.70 -6.64 -10.80
N SER A 259 -14.77 -6.91 -11.71
CA SER A 259 -15.06 -7.66 -12.94
C SER A 259 -15.09 -9.18 -12.76
N ARG A 260 -14.57 -9.70 -11.63
CA ARG A 260 -14.35 -11.13 -11.35
C ARG A 260 -13.44 -11.81 -12.38
N GLN A 261 -12.55 -11.06 -13.00
CA GLN A 261 -11.60 -11.58 -13.98
C GLN A 261 -10.19 -11.54 -13.40
N SER A 262 -9.38 -12.52 -13.78
CA SER A 262 -7.94 -12.51 -13.49
C SER A 262 -7.18 -12.17 -14.76
N ARG A 263 -6.18 -11.31 -14.65
CA ARG A 263 -5.19 -11.07 -15.70
C ARG A 263 -3.81 -11.51 -15.24
N VAL A 264 -3.02 -12.02 -16.16
CA VAL A 264 -1.63 -12.40 -15.92
C VAL A 264 -0.72 -11.39 -16.60
N VAL A 265 0.28 -10.92 -15.86
CA VAL A 265 1.31 -10.01 -16.37
C VAL A 265 2.64 -10.74 -16.35
N TYR A 266 3.33 -10.72 -17.49
CA TYR A 266 4.62 -11.36 -17.67
C TYR A 266 5.75 -10.35 -17.50
N GLY A 267 6.85 -10.79 -16.90
CA GLY A 267 8.05 -9.96 -16.78
C GLY A 267 8.72 -9.70 -18.13
N PRO A 268 9.42 -8.54 -18.26
CA PRO A 268 9.81 -7.61 -17.19
C PRO A 268 8.84 -6.43 -16.93
N ASP A 269 7.56 -6.57 -17.24
CA ASP A 269 6.60 -5.48 -17.15
C ASP A 269 6.28 -5.06 -15.69
N LEU A 270 5.84 -3.81 -15.53
CA LEU A 270 5.39 -3.26 -14.25
C LEU A 270 3.89 -3.49 -14.09
N VAL A 271 3.49 -4.10 -12.98
CA VAL A 271 2.08 -4.20 -12.58
C VAL A 271 1.73 -3.00 -11.73
N MET A 272 0.67 -2.28 -12.11
CA MET A 272 0.01 -1.28 -11.29
C MET A 272 -1.37 -1.80 -10.92
N LEU A 273 -1.69 -1.88 -9.64
CA LEU A 273 -2.99 -2.38 -9.17
C LEU A 273 -4.07 -1.31 -9.30
N GLU A 274 -5.20 -1.68 -9.88
CA GLU A 274 -6.44 -0.93 -9.75
C GLU A 274 -7.02 -1.05 -8.32
N PRO A 275 -7.96 -0.17 -7.91
CA PRO A 275 -8.51 -0.19 -6.55
C PRO A 275 -9.10 -1.53 -6.12
N ASN A 276 -9.80 -2.20 -7.06
CA ASN A 276 -10.48 -3.48 -6.81
C ASN A 276 -9.63 -4.70 -7.20
N GLU A 277 -8.37 -4.47 -7.60
CA GLU A 277 -7.44 -5.54 -7.96
C GLU A 277 -6.60 -5.95 -6.76
N GLU A 278 -6.30 -7.25 -6.67
CA GLU A 278 -5.34 -7.80 -5.70
C GLU A 278 -4.38 -8.78 -6.36
N PHE A 279 -3.18 -8.89 -5.79
CA PHE A 279 -2.23 -9.92 -6.18
C PHE A 279 -2.70 -11.29 -5.69
N THR A 280 -2.65 -12.28 -6.59
CA THR A 280 -2.85 -13.68 -6.18
C THR A 280 -1.57 -14.19 -5.51
N GLN A 281 -1.65 -14.45 -4.21
CA GLN A 281 -0.51 -14.95 -3.45
C GLN A 281 -0.26 -16.44 -3.76
N LEU A 282 0.97 -16.79 -4.11
CA LEU A 282 1.39 -18.17 -4.28
C LEU A 282 1.83 -18.76 -2.94
N SER A 283 1.54 -20.04 -2.74
CA SER A 283 1.94 -20.82 -1.58
C SER A 283 2.55 -22.13 -2.06
N LEU A 284 3.88 -22.15 -2.17
CA LEU A 284 4.63 -23.24 -2.78
C LEU A 284 5.27 -24.15 -1.72
N SER A 285 5.40 -25.43 -2.06
CA SER A 285 6.15 -26.40 -1.28
C SER A 285 7.65 -26.08 -1.28
N GLY A 286 8.28 -26.18 -0.11
CA GLY A 286 9.71 -25.91 0.06
C GLY A 286 10.38 -26.88 1.03
N GLY A 287 11.71 -26.78 1.17
CA GLY A 287 12.49 -27.64 2.06
C GLY A 287 12.90 -29.00 1.45
N LYS A 288 13.58 -29.79 2.27
CA LYS A 288 14.06 -31.16 2.00
C LYS A 288 13.89 -31.99 3.29
N PRO A 289 12.90 -32.90 3.38
CA PRO A 289 11.86 -33.21 2.39
C PRO A 289 10.91 -32.03 2.14
N LYS A 290 10.22 -32.03 1.00
CA LYS A 290 9.24 -31.00 0.64
C LYS A 290 8.09 -30.92 1.65
N ARG A 291 7.87 -29.74 2.19
CA ARG A 291 6.74 -29.40 3.08
C ARG A 291 5.84 -28.38 2.37
N PRO A 292 4.51 -28.58 2.42
CA PRO A 292 3.57 -27.64 1.81
C PRO A 292 3.58 -26.29 2.52
N ASN A 293 3.21 -25.23 1.79
CA ASN A 293 3.01 -23.87 2.29
C ASN A 293 4.21 -23.21 2.97
N LEU A 294 5.44 -23.59 2.57
CA LEU A 294 6.66 -23.04 3.17
C LEU A 294 7.10 -21.73 2.50
N ILE A 295 6.93 -21.64 1.18
CA ILE A 295 7.39 -20.51 0.37
C ILE A 295 6.18 -19.69 -0.04
N ARG A 296 6.19 -18.38 0.27
CA ARG A 296 5.21 -17.42 -0.24
C ARG A 296 5.86 -16.49 -1.24
N SER A 297 5.19 -16.26 -2.36
CA SER A 297 5.66 -15.39 -3.43
C SER A 297 4.48 -14.71 -4.12
N LEU A 298 4.71 -13.53 -4.72
CA LEU A 298 3.76 -12.87 -5.64
C LEU A 298 4.02 -13.27 -7.09
N ALA A 299 5.27 -13.59 -7.43
CA ALA A 299 5.70 -13.95 -8.78
C ALA A 299 5.92 -15.45 -8.91
N LEU A 300 5.36 -16.04 -9.96
CA LEU A 300 5.62 -17.40 -10.42
C LEU A 300 6.82 -17.39 -11.36
N LEU A 301 7.89 -18.11 -11.01
CA LEU A 301 9.03 -18.29 -11.90
C LEU A 301 8.69 -19.30 -13.00
N LEU A 302 8.93 -18.95 -14.26
CA LEU A 302 8.57 -19.80 -15.40
C LEU A 302 9.66 -20.83 -15.76
N GLY A 303 10.87 -20.71 -15.20
CA GLY A 303 12.01 -21.58 -15.51
C GLY A 303 12.64 -21.29 -16.88
N PRO A 304 13.82 -21.85 -17.20
CA PRO A 304 14.38 -23.06 -16.63
C PRO A 304 14.90 -22.86 -15.22
N ASP A 305 14.49 -23.74 -14.31
CA ASP A 305 14.93 -23.76 -12.93
C ASP A 305 14.95 -25.21 -12.43
N PHE A 306 15.42 -25.43 -11.20
CA PHE A 306 15.47 -26.77 -10.60
C PHE A 306 14.98 -26.76 -9.16
N CYS A 307 14.47 -27.90 -8.71
CA CYS A 307 14.16 -28.09 -7.30
C CYS A 307 14.63 -29.47 -6.84
N SER A 308 15.10 -29.57 -5.59
CA SER A 308 15.47 -30.87 -5.02
C SER A 308 14.54 -31.30 -3.90
N ASP A 309 14.36 -32.61 -3.76
CA ASP A 309 13.53 -33.27 -2.76
C ASP A 309 14.22 -34.53 -2.21
N ASN A 310 13.81 -34.93 -1.01
CA ASN A 310 14.23 -36.17 -0.37
C ASN A 310 13.05 -37.14 -0.34
N VAL A 311 13.16 -38.25 -1.06
CA VAL A 311 12.10 -39.25 -1.17
C VAL A 311 12.55 -40.54 -0.49
N THR A 312 11.78 -40.99 0.51
CA THR A 312 11.98 -42.31 1.10
C THR A 312 11.23 -43.37 0.28
N VAL A 313 11.94 -44.42 -0.12
CA VAL A 313 11.42 -45.53 -0.92
C VAL A 313 11.72 -46.87 -0.25
N GLU A 314 10.96 -47.89 -0.63
CA GLU A 314 11.15 -49.26 -0.17
C GLU A 314 11.25 -50.17 -1.41
N THR A 315 12.24 -51.05 -1.40
CA THR A 315 12.50 -52.04 -2.47
C THR A 315 11.69 -53.32 -2.23
N ALA A 316 11.65 -54.22 -3.22
CA ALA A 316 10.98 -55.52 -3.11
C ALA A 316 11.50 -56.37 -1.93
N ASP A 317 12.77 -56.19 -1.56
CA ASP A 317 13.43 -56.91 -0.45
C ASP A 317 13.28 -56.17 0.89
N HIS A 318 12.33 -55.23 1.00
CA HIS A 318 12.09 -54.40 2.18
C HIS A 318 13.28 -53.52 2.61
N ALA A 319 14.24 -53.26 1.71
CA ALA A 319 15.31 -52.29 2.00
C ALA A 319 14.77 -50.87 1.83
N ARG A 320 14.87 -50.07 2.90
CA ARG A 320 14.44 -48.67 2.95
C ARG A 320 15.59 -47.76 2.52
N LEU A 321 15.35 -46.94 1.50
CA LEU A 321 16.34 -46.03 0.93
C LEU A 321 15.82 -44.59 0.97
N GLU A 322 16.71 -43.65 1.22
CA GLU A 322 16.49 -42.21 1.05
C GLU A 322 17.17 -41.75 -0.24
N LEU A 323 16.37 -41.23 -1.16
CA LEU A 323 16.81 -40.70 -2.44
C LEU A 323 16.82 -39.18 -2.37
N LYS A 324 17.98 -38.56 -2.61
CA LYS A 324 18.08 -37.12 -2.84
C LYS A 324 17.99 -36.89 -4.34
N LEU A 325 16.85 -36.37 -4.80
CA LEU A 325 16.56 -36.16 -6.21
C LEU A 325 16.51 -34.66 -6.52
N SER A 326 16.99 -34.27 -7.69
CA SER A 326 16.85 -32.93 -8.24
C SER A 326 16.11 -33.01 -9.57
N TYR A 327 15.12 -32.14 -9.76
CA TYR A 327 14.26 -32.10 -10.92
C TYR A 327 14.49 -30.78 -11.65
N ASN A 328 14.87 -30.83 -12.92
CA ASN A 328 14.99 -29.65 -13.78
C ASN A 328 13.67 -29.42 -14.50
N TRP A 329 13.06 -28.25 -14.30
CA TRP A 329 11.73 -27.95 -14.77
C TRP A 329 11.64 -26.59 -15.46
N GLN A 330 10.65 -26.46 -16.33
CA GLN A 330 10.30 -25.21 -17.00
C GLN A 330 8.82 -25.24 -17.40
N PHE A 331 8.18 -24.08 -17.46
CA PHE A 331 6.85 -23.95 -18.01
C PHE A 331 6.92 -23.75 -19.52
N LYS A 332 6.04 -24.42 -20.26
CA LYS A 332 5.94 -24.30 -21.72
C LYS A 332 4.72 -23.46 -22.09
N GLY A 333 4.88 -22.61 -23.08
CA GLY A 333 3.79 -21.91 -23.74
C GLY A 333 4.12 -20.46 -24.06
N GLU A 334 3.29 -19.86 -24.92
CA GLU A 334 3.40 -18.46 -25.28
C GLU A 334 2.94 -17.56 -24.13
N LYS A 335 3.44 -16.31 -24.11
CA LYS A 335 3.09 -15.30 -23.11
C LYS A 335 1.73 -14.68 -23.39
N ASN A 336 0.67 -15.49 -23.35
CA ASN A 336 -0.71 -15.10 -23.65
C ASN A 336 -1.59 -15.28 -22.41
N GLN A 337 -2.71 -14.55 -22.33
CA GLN A 337 -3.62 -14.59 -21.17
C GLN A 337 -4.20 -16.00 -20.91
N ASP A 338 -4.57 -16.73 -21.97
CA ASP A 338 -5.10 -18.09 -21.84
C ASP A 338 -4.08 -19.07 -21.24
N ASN A 339 -2.81 -18.92 -21.64
CA ASN A 339 -1.73 -19.70 -21.06
C ASN A 339 -1.47 -19.25 -19.62
N GLY A 340 -1.52 -17.94 -19.37
CA GLY A 340 -1.46 -17.35 -18.03
C GLY A 340 -2.43 -18.00 -17.07
N ALA A 341 -3.72 -18.08 -17.42
CA ALA A 341 -4.73 -18.70 -16.56
C ALA A 341 -4.40 -20.18 -16.22
N LYS A 342 -3.82 -20.92 -17.17
CA LYS A 342 -3.37 -22.31 -16.94
C LYS A 342 -2.18 -22.40 -15.99
N LEU A 343 -1.21 -21.48 -16.07
CA LEU A 343 -0.03 -21.48 -15.20
C LEU A 343 -0.41 -21.43 -13.71
N PHE A 344 -1.44 -20.64 -13.37
CA PHE A 344 -1.92 -20.46 -12.00
C PHE A 344 -3.05 -21.43 -11.59
N SER A 345 -3.43 -22.37 -12.47
CA SER A 345 -4.49 -23.35 -12.17
C SER A 345 -4.12 -24.31 -11.02
N VAL A 346 -2.82 -24.58 -10.84
CA VAL A 346 -2.28 -25.42 -9.78
C VAL A 346 -1.61 -24.54 -8.73
N PRO A 347 -2.20 -24.38 -7.52
CA PRO A 347 -1.69 -23.46 -6.50
C PRO A 347 -0.27 -23.77 -6.01
N ASP A 348 0.05 -25.06 -5.89
CA ASP A 348 1.37 -25.56 -5.47
C ASP A 348 1.93 -26.55 -6.51
N PHE A 349 2.39 -26.00 -7.63
CA PHE A 349 2.94 -26.83 -8.72
C PHE A 349 4.19 -27.61 -8.29
N ILE A 350 5.01 -27.08 -7.37
CA ILE A 350 6.21 -27.77 -6.87
C ILE A 350 5.80 -28.98 -6.03
N GLY A 351 4.82 -28.81 -5.14
CA GLY A 351 4.28 -29.89 -4.32
C GLY A 351 3.63 -30.98 -5.17
N ASP A 352 2.81 -30.60 -6.14
CA ASP A 352 2.15 -31.55 -7.04
C ASP A 352 3.15 -32.33 -7.90
N MET A 353 4.13 -31.63 -8.48
CA MET A 353 5.22 -32.23 -9.25
C MET A 353 6.02 -33.23 -8.42
N CYS A 354 6.54 -32.82 -7.25
CA CYS A 354 7.33 -33.70 -6.38
C CYS A 354 6.50 -34.89 -5.89
N LYS A 355 5.21 -34.70 -5.57
CA LYS A 355 4.32 -35.78 -5.13
C LYS A 355 4.07 -36.81 -6.24
N SER A 356 3.82 -36.34 -7.46
CA SER A 356 3.62 -37.18 -8.63
C SER A 356 4.88 -38.00 -8.95
N ILE A 357 6.05 -37.34 -9.01
CA ILE A 357 7.34 -38.00 -9.25
C ILE A 357 7.66 -39.00 -8.14
N ALA A 358 7.52 -38.60 -6.87
CA ALA A 358 7.77 -39.49 -5.74
C ALA A 358 6.86 -40.73 -5.75
N SER A 359 5.61 -40.59 -6.20
CA SER A 359 4.67 -41.71 -6.36
C SER A 359 5.13 -42.69 -7.45
N LYS A 360 5.55 -42.17 -8.62
CA LYS A 360 6.08 -42.98 -9.73
C LYS A 360 7.36 -43.73 -9.33
N VAL A 361 8.30 -43.02 -8.68
CA VAL A 361 9.55 -43.61 -8.21
C VAL A 361 9.27 -44.67 -7.14
N ARG A 362 8.41 -44.41 -6.15
CA ARG A 362 8.05 -45.40 -5.13
C ARG A 362 7.44 -46.67 -5.75
N GLY A 363 6.53 -46.54 -6.71
CA GLY A 363 5.95 -47.68 -7.40
C GLY A 363 6.98 -48.52 -8.16
N ALA A 364 7.89 -47.87 -8.90
CA ALA A 364 8.93 -48.58 -9.66
C ALA A 364 10.01 -49.23 -8.78
N VAL A 365 10.39 -48.60 -7.66
CA VAL A 365 11.38 -49.17 -6.75
C VAL A 365 10.81 -50.36 -5.98
N SER A 366 9.52 -50.36 -5.65
CA SER A 366 8.88 -51.47 -4.93
C SER A 366 8.85 -52.80 -5.71
N SER A 367 9.01 -52.78 -7.03
CA SER A 367 9.05 -53.98 -7.87
C SER A 367 10.47 -54.50 -8.13
N VAL A 368 11.51 -53.80 -7.65
CA VAL A 368 12.91 -54.12 -7.94
C VAL A 368 13.65 -54.48 -6.64
N SER A 369 14.55 -55.46 -6.72
CA SER A 369 15.44 -55.84 -5.62
C SER A 369 16.47 -54.76 -5.32
N PHE A 370 17.00 -54.74 -4.10
CA PHE A 370 17.95 -53.71 -3.68
C PHE A 370 19.24 -53.70 -4.53
N ASP A 371 19.81 -54.87 -4.84
CA ASP A 371 21.04 -54.97 -5.63
C ASP A 371 20.86 -54.46 -7.06
N ASN A 372 19.74 -54.82 -7.70
CA ASN A 372 19.44 -54.33 -9.06
C ASN A 372 19.19 -52.82 -9.05
N PHE A 373 18.48 -52.30 -8.04
CA PHE A 373 18.28 -50.87 -7.90
C PHE A 373 19.59 -50.12 -7.64
N HIS A 374 20.49 -50.66 -6.81
CA HIS A 374 21.78 -50.02 -6.53
C HIS A 374 22.66 -49.90 -7.80
N LYS A 375 22.69 -50.94 -8.65
CA LYS A 375 23.46 -50.95 -9.91
C LYS A 375 22.83 -50.09 -11.01
N ASN A 376 21.50 -50.09 -11.12
CA ASN A 376 20.75 -49.50 -12.24
C ASN A 376 19.84 -48.32 -11.83
N SER A 377 20.10 -47.69 -10.68
CA SER A 377 19.27 -46.63 -10.09
C SER A 377 18.88 -45.52 -11.06
N ALA A 378 19.86 -45.02 -11.84
CA ALA A 378 19.64 -43.98 -12.84
C ALA A 378 18.68 -44.39 -13.95
N GLY A 379 18.82 -45.61 -14.47
CA GLY A 379 17.95 -46.15 -15.52
C GLY A 379 16.53 -46.38 -15.01
N ILE A 380 16.39 -47.00 -13.83
CA ILE A 380 15.10 -47.33 -13.23
C ILE A 380 14.31 -46.07 -12.91
N ILE A 381 14.92 -45.06 -12.27
CA ILE A 381 14.23 -43.81 -11.94
C ILE A 381 13.85 -43.04 -13.20
N ARG A 382 14.72 -42.99 -14.21
CA ARG A 382 14.44 -42.28 -15.47
C ARG A 382 13.30 -42.95 -16.23
N SER A 383 13.33 -44.28 -16.38
CA SER A 383 12.25 -45.06 -16.99
C SER A 383 10.93 -44.92 -16.22
N ALA A 384 10.99 -44.95 -14.88
CA ALA A 384 9.79 -44.79 -14.05
C ALA A 384 9.09 -43.44 -14.23
N VAL A 385 9.85 -42.36 -14.42
CA VAL A 385 9.27 -41.00 -14.48
C VAL A 385 8.88 -40.62 -15.90
N PHE A 386 9.75 -40.88 -16.88
CA PHE A 386 9.54 -40.49 -18.29
C PHE A 386 8.87 -41.56 -19.15
N GLY A 387 8.79 -42.80 -18.67
CA GLY A 387 8.34 -43.96 -19.44
C GLY A 387 9.45 -44.58 -20.29
N ASP A 388 9.22 -45.80 -20.77
CA ASP A 388 10.12 -46.48 -21.71
C ASP A 388 9.93 -45.95 -23.14
N ASN A 389 11.04 -45.89 -23.89
CA ASN A 389 11.11 -45.31 -25.23
C ASN A 389 10.34 -46.08 -26.33
N ASP A 390 9.59 -47.14 -26.00
CA ASP A 390 9.00 -48.07 -26.97
C ASP A 390 7.60 -47.69 -27.49
N THR A 391 6.99 -46.59 -27.02
CA THR A 391 5.67 -46.16 -27.51
C THR A 391 5.69 -44.72 -28.02
N ASN A 392 5.95 -44.54 -29.32
CA ASN A 392 5.67 -43.40 -30.23
C ASN A 392 5.62 -41.94 -29.69
N ASN A 393 6.25 -41.67 -28.56
CA ASN A 393 6.32 -40.39 -27.87
C ASN A 393 7.69 -40.30 -27.19
N SER A 394 8.74 -40.40 -27.99
CA SER A 394 10.11 -40.08 -27.60
C SER A 394 10.25 -38.57 -27.42
N LYS A 395 9.81 -38.07 -26.27
CA LYS A 395 10.27 -36.81 -25.70
C LYS A 395 10.56 -37.14 -24.25
N GLY A 396 11.82 -37.42 -23.90
CA GLY A 396 12.27 -37.82 -22.55
C GLY A 396 12.02 -36.72 -21.50
N VAL A 397 10.75 -36.39 -21.30
CA VAL A 397 10.23 -35.18 -20.69
C VAL A 397 8.86 -35.52 -20.11
N LEU A 398 8.61 -35.15 -18.85
CA LEU A 398 7.31 -35.36 -18.20
C LEU A 398 6.51 -34.06 -18.28
N GLU A 399 5.39 -34.10 -19.02
CA GLU A 399 4.49 -32.96 -19.17
C GLU A 399 3.30 -33.05 -18.20
N PHE A 400 3.00 -31.94 -17.52
CA PHE A 400 1.80 -31.75 -16.70
C PHE A 400 0.81 -30.88 -17.49
N PRO A 401 -0.24 -31.46 -18.10
CA PRO A 401 -1.12 -30.73 -19.02
C PRO A 401 -1.98 -29.65 -18.35
N THR A 402 -2.18 -29.75 -17.03
CA THR A 402 -3.03 -28.82 -16.27
C THR A 402 -2.47 -27.40 -16.26
N ASN A 403 -1.16 -27.27 -16.07
CA ASN A 403 -0.47 -25.99 -15.93
C ASN A 403 0.68 -25.79 -16.94
N ASN A 404 0.82 -26.70 -17.91
CA ASN A 404 1.91 -26.72 -18.90
C ASN A 404 3.32 -26.78 -18.28
N LEU A 405 3.45 -27.32 -17.06
CA LEU A 405 4.74 -27.57 -16.45
C LEU A 405 5.41 -28.76 -17.13
N ILE A 406 6.71 -28.62 -17.35
CA ILE A 406 7.53 -29.64 -17.98
C ILE A 406 8.74 -29.95 -17.11
N VAL A 407 8.95 -31.24 -16.84
CA VAL A 407 10.17 -31.73 -16.21
C VAL A 407 11.08 -32.28 -17.31
N THR A 408 12.25 -31.66 -17.45
CA THR A 408 13.21 -31.91 -18.53
C THR A 408 14.22 -33.00 -18.17
N SER A 409 14.69 -33.03 -16.92
CA SER A 409 15.60 -34.06 -16.45
C SER A 409 15.48 -34.28 -14.95
N ILE A 410 16.00 -35.43 -14.51
CA ILE A 410 16.06 -35.83 -13.10
C ILE A 410 17.48 -36.27 -12.82
N ASP A 411 18.07 -35.62 -11.81
CA ASP A 411 19.42 -35.87 -11.35
C ASP A 411 19.36 -36.51 -9.95
N ILE A 412 19.98 -37.68 -9.82
CA ILE A 412 20.07 -38.39 -8.54
C ILE A 412 21.33 -37.92 -7.84
N GLN A 413 21.17 -37.17 -6.74
CA GLN A 413 22.29 -36.63 -5.97
C GLN A 413 22.88 -37.68 -5.02
N SER A 414 22.03 -38.44 -4.35
CA SER A 414 22.48 -39.55 -3.50
C SER A 414 21.39 -40.60 -3.31
N VAL A 415 21.83 -41.84 -3.07
CA VAL A 415 21.00 -42.98 -2.68
C VAL A 415 21.61 -43.55 -1.42
N GLU A 416 20.94 -43.37 -0.28
CA GLU A 416 21.45 -43.79 1.02
C GLU A 416 20.48 -44.75 1.70
N PRO A 417 20.94 -45.90 2.22
CA PRO A 417 20.10 -46.74 3.09
C PRO A 417 19.72 -45.97 4.35
N VAL A 418 18.44 -46.04 4.74
CA VAL A 418 17.92 -45.43 5.97
C VAL A 418 18.43 -46.20 7.18
N ASP A 419 18.49 -47.53 7.08
CA ASP A 419 18.91 -48.40 8.17
C ASP A 419 20.44 -48.46 8.30
N GLN A 420 20.96 -48.07 9.47
CA GLN A 420 22.40 -48.09 9.76
C GLN A 420 23.01 -49.49 9.59
N ARG A 421 22.29 -50.55 9.98
CA ARG A 421 22.76 -51.94 9.84
C ARG A 421 23.00 -52.33 8.38
N THR A 422 22.13 -51.89 7.48
CA THR A 422 22.25 -52.14 6.04
C THR A 422 23.44 -51.39 5.46
N ARG A 423 23.67 -50.15 5.91
CA ARG A 423 24.85 -49.34 5.56
C ARG A 423 26.15 -50.00 6.02
N ASP A 424 26.22 -50.46 7.27
CA ASP A 424 27.39 -51.14 7.82
C ASP A 424 27.66 -52.47 7.06
N SER A 425 26.61 -53.18 6.67
CA SER A 425 26.71 -54.42 5.89
C SER A 425 27.22 -54.17 4.46
N LEU A 426 26.78 -53.08 3.82
CA LEU A 426 27.31 -52.64 2.53
C LEU A 426 28.79 -52.27 2.63
N GLN A 427 29.20 -51.54 3.68
CA GLN A 427 30.59 -51.15 3.88
C GLN A 427 31.50 -52.37 4.09
N LYS A 428 31.04 -53.38 4.85
CA LYS A 428 31.74 -54.66 4.99
C LYS A 428 31.87 -55.39 3.65
N SER A 429 30.80 -55.42 2.84
CA SER A 429 30.81 -56.02 1.51
C SER A 429 31.82 -55.36 0.57
N VAL A 430 31.89 -54.02 0.56
CA VAL A 430 32.89 -53.27 -0.23
C VAL A 430 34.32 -53.56 0.24
N THR A 431 34.54 -53.65 1.55
CA THR A 431 35.87 -53.97 2.12
C THR A 431 36.33 -55.37 1.71
N LEU A 432 35.44 -56.37 1.82
CA LEU A 432 35.70 -57.73 1.38
C LEU A 432 35.92 -57.81 -0.14
N ALA A 433 35.19 -57.04 -0.93
CA ALA A 433 35.39 -56.98 -2.39
C ALA A 433 36.79 -56.44 -2.73
N ILE A 434 37.25 -55.39 -2.04
CA ILE A 434 38.60 -54.85 -2.20
C ILE A 434 39.65 -55.90 -1.81
N GLU A 435 39.46 -56.58 -0.68
CA GLU A 435 40.36 -57.64 -0.20
C GLU A 435 40.48 -58.79 -1.21
N ILE A 436 39.36 -59.26 -1.77
CA ILE A 436 39.34 -60.29 -2.82
C ILE A 436 40.06 -59.80 -4.09
N THR A 437 39.82 -58.55 -4.53
CA THR A 437 40.53 -58.01 -5.70
C THR A 437 42.03 -57.87 -5.46
N THR A 438 42.44 -57.57 -4.23
CA THR A 438 43.85 -57.43 -3.85
C THR A 438 44.53 -58.80 -3.81
N GLN A 439 43.89 -59.80 -3.19
CA GLN A 439 44.36 -61.19 -3.16
C GLN A 439 44.36 -61.87 -4.52
N SER A 440 43.59 -61.38 -5.50
CA SER A 440 43.62 -61.87 -6.88
C SER A 440 44.67 -61.17 -7.76
N GLN A 441 45.26 -60.07 -7.28
CA GLN A 441 46.37 -59.36 -7.94
C GLN A 441 47.74 -59.79 -7.39
N GLU A 442 47.79 -60.27 -6.14
CA GLU A 442 48.88 -61.10 -5.60
C GLU A 442 48.84 -62.51 -6.17
#